data_AF-A0A946FNC1-F1
#
_entry.id   AF-A0A946FNC1-F1
#
_cell.length_a   1.000
_cell.length_b   1.000
_cell.length_c   1.000
_cell.angle_alpha   90.00
_cell.angle_beta   90.00
_cell.angle_gamma   90.00
#
_symmetry.space_group_name_H-M   'P 1'
#
loop_
_entity.id
_entity.type
_entity.pdbx_description
1 polymer ?
#
loop_
_entity_poly.entity_id
_entity_poly.type
_entity_poly.pdbx_seq_one_letter_code
_entity_poly.pdbx_strand_id
1 'polypeptide(L)' 'EVTNKASSERPDAYIRVRLLDKQGGIVRDKRQFIGGGPFAPGESRSFTIIFSDPGEKVAKAIPAIEPGR' A
#
# COMPACT_ATOMS: atom_id res chain seq x y z
N GLU A 1 -1.95 -4.25 6.86
CA GLU A 1 -1.26 -5.55 6.70
C GLU A 1 -1.38 -6.01 5.25
N VAL A 2 -0.35 -6.66 4.73
CA VAL A 2 -0.39 -7.38 3.44
C VAL A 2 -0.15 -8.85 3.73
N THR A 3 -1.00 -9.70 3.18
CA THR A 3 -0.86 -11.17 3.28
C THR A 3 -0.60 -11.74 1.90
N ASN A 4 0.40 -12.60 1.76
CA ASN A 4 0.54 -13.39 0.55
C ASN A 4 -0.49 -14.53 0.55
N LYS A 5 -1.59 -14.31 -0.18
CA LYS A 5 -2.67 -15.30 -0.34
C LYS A 5 -2.41 -16.30 -1.47
N ALA A 6 -1.26 -16.25 -2.14
CA ALA A 6 -0.89 -17.24 -3.15
C ALA A 6 -0.38 -18.53 -2.52
N SER A 7 -0.42 -19.61 -3.30
CA SER A 7 0.18 -20.90 -2.94
C SER A 7 1.69 -20.97 -3.15
N SER A 8 2.30 -19.90 -3.68
CA SER A 8 3.73 -19.80 -3.95
C SER A 8 4.34 -18.56 -3.31
N GLU A 9 5.66 -18.58 -3.15
CA GLU A 9 6.42 -17.38 -2.79
C GLU A 9 6.14 -16.28 -3.82
N ARG A 10 6.01 -15.05 -3.31
CA ARG A 10 5.90 -13.85 -4.14
C ARG A 10 7.13 -13.00 -3.96
N PRO A 11 7.55 -12.26 -5.01
CA PRO A 11 8.61 -11.28 -4.85
C PRO A 11 8.22 -10.26 -3.79
N ASP A 12 9.18 -9.41 -3.47
CA ASP A 12 8.94 -8.23 -2.68
C ASP A 12 7.77 -7.40 -3.25
N ALA A 13 7.17 -6.55 -2.43
CA ALA A 13 5.95 -5.84 -2.81
C ALA A 13 6.03 -4.37 -2.40
N TYR A 14 5.23 -3.55 -3.07
CA TYR A 14 5.00 -2.17 -2.71
C TYR A 14 3.55 -1.99 -2.32
N ILE A 15 3.30 -1.25 -1.25
CA ILE A 15 1.99 -0.70 -0.97
C ILE A 15 1.93 0.70 -1.59
N ARG A 16 0.91 0.95 -2.39
CA ARG A 16 0.56 2.30 -2.85
C ARG A 16 -0.74 2.74 -2.21
N VAL A 17 -0.75 3.90 -1.57
CA VAL A 17 -1.95 4.50 -1.02
C VAL A 17 -2.19 5.83 -1.71
N ARG A 18 -3.37 5.95 -2.33
CA ARG A 18 -3.87 7.19 -2.92
C ARG A 18 -4.92 7.80 -2.01
N LEU A 19 -4.70 9.05 -1.60
CA LEU A 19 -5.67 9.86 -0.89
C LEU A 19 -6.47 10.67 -1.91
N LEU A 20 -7.80 10.56 -1.86
CA LEU A 20 -8.72 11.22 -2.77
C LEU A 20 -9.57 12.26 -2.06
N ASP A 21 -9.94 13.31 -2.79
CA ASP A 21 -10.97 14.25 -2.38
C ASP A 21 -12.39 13.73 -2.64
N LYS A 22 -13.41 14.54 -2.30
CA LYS A 22 -14.83 14.18 -2.45
C LYS A 22 -15.24 14.01 -3.92
N GLN A 23 -14.50 14.62 -4.84
CA GLN A 23 -14.71 14.55 -6.29
C GLN A 23 -13.94 13.38 -6.93
N GLY A 24 -13.12 12.66 -6.16
CA GLY A 24 -12.28 11.56 -6.65
C GLY A 24 -10.91 12.01 -7.19
N GLY A 25 -10.56 13.29 -7.06
CA GLY A 25 -9.25 13.82 -7.40
C GLY A 25 -8.17 13.32 -6.44
N ILE A 26 -6.99 13.00 -6.96
CA ILE A 26 -5.86 12.52 -6.14
C ILE A 26 -5.21 13.72 -5.44
N VAL A 27 -5.27 13.73 -4.10
CA VAL A 27 -4.67 14.76 -3.24
C VAL A 27 -3.24 14.39 -2.87
N ARG A 28 -3.00 13.10 -2.59
CA ARG A 28 -1.68 12.53 -2.31
C ARG A 28 -1.59 11.12 -2.86
N ASP A 29 -0.38 10.75 -3.26
CA ASP A 29 -0.06 9.42 -3.73
C ASP A 29 1.30 9.02 -3.14
N LYS A 30 1.33 7.92 -2.38
CA LYS A 30 2.56 7.42 -1.79
C LYS A 30 2.69 5.94 -2.06
N ARG A 31 3.82 5.57 -2.64
CA ARG A 31 4.27 4.19 -2.85
C ARG A 31 5.40 3.90 -1.88
N GLN A 32 5.28 2.84 -1.10
CA GLN A 32 6.27 2.45 -0.11
C GLN A 32 6.60 0.97 -0.25
N PHE A 33 7.89 0.67 -0.13
CA PHE A 33 8.39 -0.68 -0.15
C PHE A 33 7.97 -1.45 1.10
N ILE A 34 7.47 -2.67 0.92
CA ILE A 34 7.19 -3.61 1.99
C ILE A 34 8.41 -4.52 2.09
N GLY A 35 9.38 -4.11 2.91
CA GLY A 35 10.67 -4.79 3.05
C GLY A 35 10.59 -6.20 3.64
N GLY A 36 11.74 -6.87 3.69
CA GLY A 36 11.90 -8.22 4.24
C GLY A 36 12.15 -9.33 3.21
N GLY A 37 12.40 -9.00 1.95
CA GLY A 37 12.61 -9.99 0.88
C GLY A 37 11.30 -10.62 0.39
N PRO A 38 11.36 -11.77 -0.30
CA PRO A 38 10.20 -12.48 -0.80
C PRO A 38 9.19 -12.81 0.31
N PHE A 39 7.91 -12.90 -0.05
CA PHE A 39 6.82 -13.28 0.85
C PHE A 39 6.49 -14.76 0.70
N ALA A 40 6.66 -15.55 1.76
CA ALA A 40 6.23 -16.94 1.77
C ALA A 40 4.69 -17.04 1.68
N PRO A 41 4.13 -18.17 1.20
CA PRO A 41 2.69 -18.42 1.25
C PRO A 41 2.12 -18.26 2.67
N GLY A 42 1.06 -17.47 2.81
CA GLY A 42 0.42 -17.20 4.10
C GLY A 42 1.14 -16.19 5.00
N GLU A 43 2.32 -15.72 4.61
CA GLU A 43 3.04 -14.70 5.37
C GLU A 43 2.28 -13.37 5.34
N SER A 44 2.14 -12.76 6.53
CA SER A 44 1.57 -11.43 6.73
C SER A 44 2.65 -10.46 7.19
N ARG A 45 2.73 -9.29 6.55
CA ARG A 45 3.56 -8.17 7.02
C ARG A 45 2.71 -6.94 7.32
N SER A 46 2.85 -6.42 8.53
CA SER A 46 2.26 -5.15 8.92
C SER A 46 3.11 -3.99 8.39
N PHE A 47 2.46 -2.88 8.05
CA PHE A 47 3.13 -1.67 7.58
C PHE A 47 2.34 -0.45 8.03
N THR A 48 3.03 0.68 8.13
CA THR A 48 2.43 1.98 8.41
C THR A 48 2.92 2.97 7.37
N ILE A 49 1.97 3.61 6.67
CA ILE A 49 2.28 4.73 5.79
C ILE A 49 1.82 6.00 6.47
N ILE A 50 2.77 6.91 6.69
CA ILE A 50 2.51 8.23 7.23
C ILE A 50 2.43 9.23 6.07
N PHE A 51 1.37 10.04 6.08
CA PHE A 51 1.19 11.19 5.19
C PHE A 51 1.29 12.46 6.01
N SER A 52 1.92 13.49 5.45
CA SER A 52 1.70 14.86 5.93
C SER A 52 0.24 15.21 5.69
N ASP A 53 -0.44 15.76 6.71
CA ASP A 53 -1.84 16.13 6.63
C ASP A 53 -2.07 17.11 5.45
N PRO A 54 -2.84 16.72 4.43
CA PRO A 54 -3.17 17.59 3.31
C PRO A 54 -4.33 18.56 3.62
N GLY A 55 -4.84 18.60 4.86
CA GLY A 55 -5.98 19.38 5.32
C GLY A 55 -7.33 18.69 5.02
N GLU A 56 -8.44 19.44 5.08
CA GLU A 56 -9.82 18.94 4.89
C GLU A 56 -10.13 18.32 3.52
N LYS A 57 -9.13 18.19 2.64
CA LYS A 57 -9.29 17.71 1.27
C LYS A 57 -9.43 16.21 1.16
N VAL A 58 -9.09 15.43 2.20
CA VAL A 58 -9.14 13.96 2.11
C VAL A 58 -10.50 13.44 2.53
N ALA A 59 -11.17 12.76 1.59
CA ALA A 59 -12.42 12.06 1.84
C ALA A 59 -12.21 10.53 1.87
N LYS A 60 -11.21 10.01 1.16
CA LYS A 60 -11.00 8.57 0.98
C LYS A 60 -9.52 8.23 0.85
N ALA A 61 -9.12 7.08 1.39
CA ALA A 61 -7.83 6.45 1.12
C ALA A 61 -8.05 5.13 0.35
N ILE A 62 -7.31 4.93 -0.73
CA ILE A 62 -7.35 3.70 -1.54
C ILE A 62 -5.97 3.02 -1.48
N PRO A 63 -5.82 1.95 -0.70
CA PRO A 63 -4.63 1.10 -0.72
C PRO A 63 -4.65 0.14 -1.92
N ALA A 64 -3.48 -0.14 -2.48
CA ALA A 64 -3.25 -1.13 -3.54
C ALA A 64 -1.88 -1.80 -3.36
N ILE A 65 -1.81 -3.11 -3.60
CA ILE A 65 -0.55 -3.87 -3.60
C ILE A 65 -0.03 -3.95 -5.02
N GLU A 66 1.20 -3.49 -5.22
CA GLU A 66 1.92 -3.59 -6.48
C GLU A 66 3.08 -4.59 -6.30
N PRO A 67 3.32 -5.49 -7.26
CA PRO A 67 4.49 -6.35 -7.21
C PRO A 67 5.79 -5.53 -7.27
N GLY A 68 6.81 -6.03 -6.58
CA GLY A 68 8.20 -5.62 -6.78
C GLY A 68 8.73 -6.09 -8.13
N ARG A 69 9.88 -5.55 -8.52
CA ARG A 69 10.52 -5.86 -9.80
C ARG A 69 11.39 -7.10 -9.67
#